data_AF-A0A1G5BS65-F1
#
_entry.id   AF-A0A1G5BS65-F1
#
_cell.length_a   1.000
_cell.length_b   1.000
_cell.length_c   1.000
_cell.angle_alpha   90.00
_cell.angle_beta   90.00
_cell.angle_gamma   90.00
#
_symmetry.space_group_name_H-M   'P 1'
#
loop_
_entity.id
_entity.type
_entity.pdbx_description
1 polymer ?
#
loop_
_entity_poly.entity_id
_entity_poly.type
_entity_poly.pdbx_seq_one_letter_code
_entity_poly.pdbx_strand_id
1 'polypeptide(L)'
;MEESAFIDARIDTMVRRITAFAERGYVRPATFVGIGGRKVFRDDVWGRHRFVFQADHAFYEANGLYDFPHDDADALKMSEDMIKLTQDPDMRQAIRKMLKKEMVKPHKGIVDKADTASE
;
A
#
# COMPACT_ATOMS: atom_id res chain seq x y z
N MET A 1 14.50 27.69 28.46
CA MET A 1 15.93 27.32 28.30
C MET A 1 16.14 25.81 28.41
N GLU A 2 15.58 25.14 29.44
CA GLU A 2 15.63 23.66 29.58
C GLU A 2 15.04 22.89 28.39
N GLU A 3 13.94 23.38 27.81
CA GLU A 3 13.29 22.72 26.67
C GLU A 3 14.14 22.74 25.39
N SER A 4 14.89 23.82 25.15
CA SER A 4 15.83 23.91 24.03
C SER A 4 16.97 22.91 24.19
N ALA A 5 17.59 22.88 25.37
CA ALA A 5 18.68 21.94 25.66
C ALA A 5 18.22 20.47 25.59
N PHE A 6 16.98 20.19 25.98
CA PHE A 6 16.39 18.85 25.84
C PHE A 6 16.22 18.45 24.38
N ILE A 7 15.68 19.34 23.53
CA ILE A 7 15.50 19.09 22.09
C ILE A 7 16.85 18.89 21.41
N ASP A 8 17.83 19.76 21.69
CA ASP A 8 19.18 19.67 21.14
C ASP A 8 19.81 18.31 21.50
N ALA A 9 19.68 17.87 22.75
CA ALA A 9 20.17 16.56 23.19
C ALA A 9 19.44 15.36 22.54
N ARG A 10 18.23 15.54 21.99
CA ARG A 10 17.53 14.50 21.22
C ARG A 10 17.97 14.49 19.76
N ILE A 11 18.16 15.66 19.17
CA ILE A 11 18.73 15.81 17.83
C ILE A 11 20.12 15.20 17.79
N ASP A 12 20.98 15.53 18.75
CA ASP A 12 22.33 15.00 18.87
C ASP A 12 22.36 13.47 18.96
N THR A 13 21.50 12.89 19.79
CA THR A 13 21.38 11.42 19.91
C THR A 13 20.87 10.79 18.62
N MET A 14 19.93 11.43 17.92
CA MET A 14 19.42 10.95 16.64
C MET A 14 20.53 10.97 15.58
N VAL A 15 21.27 12.08 15.46
CA VAL A 15 22.38 12.23 14.52
C VAL A 15 23.44 11.16 14.78
N ARG A 16 23.89 11.00 16.04
CA ARG A 16 24.86 9.96 16.41
C ARG A 16 24.41 8.56 16.01
N ARG A 17 23.13 8.22 16.20
CA ARG A 17 22.57 6.91 15.82
C ARG A 17 22.52 6.72 14.31
N ILE A 18 22.04 7.73 13.56
CA ILE A 18 21.92 7.64 12.10
C ILE A 18 23.30 7.50 11.47
N THR A 19 24.30 8.28 11.91
CA THR A 19 25.68 8.17 11.43
C THR A 19 26.25 6.77 11.70
N ALA A 20 26.12 6.27 12.93
CA ALA A 20 26.61 4.93 13.28
C ALA A 20 25.92 3.81 12.48
N PHE A 21 24.63 3.96 12.16
CA PHE A 21 23.92 3.00 11.31
C PHE A 21 24.37 3.08 9.85
N ALA A 22 24.55 4.29 9.32
CA ALA A 22 25.02 4.51 7.96
C ALA A 22 26.43 3.94 7.74
N GLU A 23 27.37 4.21 8.65
CA GLU A 23 28.74 3.69 8.59
C GLU A 23 28.80 2.15 8.63
N ARG A 24 27.84 1.52 9.32
CA ARG A 24 27.74 0.05 9.43
C ARG A 24 26.91 -0.58 8.32
N GLY A 25 26.39 0.20 7.36
CA GLY A 25 25.50 -0.30 6.31
C GLY A 25 24.21 -0.93 6.87
N TYR A 26 23.74 -0.48 8.02
CA TYR A 26 22.58 -1.07 8.66
C TYR A 26 21.31 -0.83 7.84
N VAL A 27 20.70 -1.90 7.37
CA VAL A 27 19.36 -1.89 6.77
C VAL A 27 18.39 -2.47 7.80
N ARG A 28 17.42 -1.66 8.23
CA ARG A 28 16.39 -2.12 9.17
C ARG A 28 15.61 -3.28 8.53
N PRO A 29 15.53 -4.47 9.16
CA PRO A 29 14.67 -5.53 8.66
C PRO A 29 13.21 -5.10 8.76
N ALA A 30 12.42 -5.46 7.76
CA ALA A 30 10.99 -5.18 7.78
C ALA A 30 10.32 -5.91 8.96
N THR A 31 9.37 -5.23 9.60
CA THR A 31 8.55 -5.85 10.65
C THR A 31 7.53 -6.80 10.04
N PHE A 32 6.92 -7.65 10.87
CA PHE A 32 5.82 -8.53 10.45
C PHE A 32 4.71 -7.76 9.71
N VAL A 33 4.30 -6.60 10.23
CA VAL A 33 3.27 -5.75 9.60
C VAL A 33 3.75 -5.23 8.24
N GLY A 34 5.02 -4.84 8.12
CA GLY A 34 5.59 -4.39 6.85
C GLY A 34 5.63 -5.49 5.79
N ILE A 35 5.99 -6.71 6.17
CA ILE A 35 5.99 -7.87 5.26
C ILE A 35 4.55 -8.29 4.91
N GLY A 36 3.68 -8.42 5.91
CA GLY A 36 2.30 -8.86 5.73
C GLY A 36 1.49 -7.89 4.87
N GLY A 37 1.57 -6.59 5.16
CA GLY A 37 0.90 -5.56 4.38
C GLY A 37 1.35 -5.56 2.92
N ARG A 38 2.66 -5.71 2.67
CA ARG A 38 3.20 -5.81 1.30
C ARG A 38 2.63 -7.02 0.55
N LYS A 39 2.56 -8.18 1.19
CA LYS A 39 2.03 -9.40 0.56
C LYS A 39 0.55 -9.27 0.21
N VAL A 40 -0.27 -8.84 1.17
CA VAL A 40 -1.72 -8.63 0.95
C VAL A 40 -1.96 -7.64 -0.20
N PHE A 41 -1.25 -6.51 -0.19
CA PHE A 41 -1.42 -5.49 -1.22
C PHE A 41 -0.95 -5.97 -2.60
N ARG A 42 0.19 -6.67 -2.67
CA ARG A 42 0.67 -7.25 -3.93
C ARG A 42 -0.34 -8.23 -4.53
N ASP A 43 -0.90 -9.12 -3.72
CA ASP A 43 -1.86 -10.12 -4.18
C ASP A 43 -3.16 -9.46 -4.69
N ASP A 44 -3.59 -8.38 -4.02
CA ASP A 44 -4.73 -7.56 -4.45
C ASP A 44 -4.49 -6.81 -5.78
N VAL A 45 -3.29 -6.24 -5.96
CA VAL A 45 -2.85 -5.60 -7.20
C VAL A 45 -2.74 -6.63 -8.33
N TRP A 46 -2.29 -7.86 -8.05
CA TRP A 46 -2.28 -8.93 -9.04
C TRP A 46 -3.69 -9.32 -9.47
N GLY A 47 -4.63 -9.40 -8.52
CA GLY A 47 -6.01 -9.78 -8.76
C GLY A 47 -6.86 -8.64 -9.31
N ARG A 48 -7.81 -8.16 -8.51
CA ARG A 48 -8.98 -7.39 -8.96
C ARG A 48 -8.69 -5.90 -9.14
N HIS A 49 -7.64 -5.37 -8.52
CA HIS A 49 -7.37 -3.94 -8.51
C HIS A 49 -6.23 -3.50 -9.45
N ARG A 50 -5.71 -4.42 -10.27
CA ARG A 50 -4.64 -4.15 -11.24
C ARG A 50 -4.92 -2.94 -12.12
N PHE A 51 -6.16 -2.79 -12.59
CA PHE A 51 -6.55 -1.68 -13.47
C PHE A 51 -6.49 -0.31 -12.80
N VAL A 52 -6.59 -0.26 -11.47
CA VAL A 52 -6.44 0.97 -10.67
C VAL A 52 -4.97 1.24 -10.38
N PHE A 53 -4.23 0.19 -10.03
CA PHE A 53 -2.83 0.25 -9.58
C PHE A 53 -1.85 -0.18 -10.68
N GLN A 54 -1.97 0.41 -11.87
CA GLN A 54 -1.15 0.03 -13.03
C GLN A 54 0.35 0.31 -12.81
N ALA A 55 0.69 1.40 -12.11
CA ALA A 55 2.08 1.74 -11.80
C ALA A 55 2.71 0.74 -10.83
N ASP A 56 1.98 0.35 -9.78
CA ASP A 56 2.42 -0.67 -8.82
C ASP A 56 2.57 -2.03 -9.50
N HIS A 57 1.64 -2.39 -10.39
CA HIS A 57 1.75 -3.61 -11.18
C HIS A 57 3.02 -3.66 -12.03
N ALA A 58 3.31 -2.59 -12.79
CA ALA A 58 4.51 -2.50 -13.60
C ALA A 58 5.79 -2.56 -12.74
N PHE A 59 5.78 -1.93 -11.57
CA PHE A 59 6.90 -1.99 -10.63
C PHE A 59 7.09 -3.41 -10.07
N TYR A 60 6.00 -4.10 -9.69
CA TYR A 60 6.07 -5.46 -9.15
C TYR A 60 6.54 -6.48 -10.19
N GLU A 61 6.11 -6.34 -11.44
CA GLU A 61 6.57 -7.17 -12.55
C GLU A 61 8.07 -6.95 -12.82
N ALA A 62 8.50 -5.69 -12.96
CA ALA A 62 9.89 -5.35 -13.26
C ALA A 62 10.88 -5.78 -12.16
N ASN A 63 10.43 -5.89 -10.91
CA ASN A 63 11.25 -6.25 -9.75
C ASN A 63 11.05 -7.71 -9.29
N GLY A 64 10.28 -8.53 -10.03
CA GLY A 64 10.04 -9.93 -9.69
C GLY A 64 9.37 -10.12 -8.32
N LEU A 65 8.50 -9.19 -7.92
CA LEU A 65 7.85 -9.22 -6.60
C LEU A 65 6.67 -10.19 -6.52
N TYR A 66 6.19 -10.67 -7.67
CA TYR A 66 5.18 -11.72 -7.82
C TYR A 66 5.80 -13.12 -7.64
N ASP A 67 5.95 -13.55 -6.39
CA ASP A 67 6.63 -14.79 -5.98
C ASP A 67 5.68 -15.98 -5.66
N PHE A 68 4.45 -15.98 -6.20
CA PHE A 68 3.36 -16.90 -5.81
C PHE A 68 2.60 -17.46 -7.02
N PRO A 69 1.88 -18.61 -6.90
CA PRO A 69 1.11 -19.18 -8.00
C PRO A 69 -0.05 -18.28 -8.42
N HIS A 70 -0.26 -18.15 -9.73
CA HIS A 70 -1.23 -17.22 -10.33
C HIS A 70 -2.40 -17.99 -10.97
N ASP A 71 -3.30 -18.54 -10.15
CA ASP A 71 -4.34 -19.45 -10.65
C ASP A 71 -5.72 -18.78 -10.90
N ASP A 72 -5.85 -17.47 -10.66
CA ASP A 72 -7.12 -16.76 -10.85
C ASP A 72 -7.24 -16.16 -12.26
N ALA A 73 -7.59 -17.01 -13.23
CA ALA A 73 -7.78 -16.63 -14.62
C ALA A 73 -8.91 -15.61 -14.84
N ASP A 74 -9.96 -15.66 -14.01
CA ASP A 74 -11.10 -14.75 -14.10
C ASP A 74 -10.72 -13.33 -13.67
N ALA A 75 -9.96 -13.20 -12.56
CA ALA A 75 -9.45 -11.92 -12.11
C ALA A 75 -8.47 -11.30 -13.11
N LEU A 76 -7.62 -12.13 -13.74
CA LEU A 76 -6.70 -11.68 -14.80
C LEU A 76 -7.45 -11.10 -15.99
N LYS A 77 -8.43 -11.84 -16.52
CA LYS A 77 -9.25 -11.41 -17.66
C LYS A 77 -10.01 -10.12 -17.36
N MET A 78 -10.65 -10.04 -16.19
CA MET A 78 -11.38 -8.84 -15.76
C MET A 78 -10.44 -7.63 -15.65
N SER A 79 -9.24 -7.82 -15.11
CA SER A 79 -8.23 -6.77 -15.01
C SER A 79 -7.75 -6.28 -16.38
N GLU A 80 -7.49 -7.19 -17.32
CA GLU A 80 -7.10 -6.83 -18.70
C GLU A 80 -8.19 -6.02 -19.41
N ASP A 81 -9.46 -6.43 -19.29
CA ASP A 81 -10.58 -5.72 -19.89
C ASP A 81 -10.78 -4.33 -19.27
N MET A 82 -10.65 -4.22 -17.95
CA MET A 82 -10.72 -2.93 -17.26
C MET A 82 -9.55 -2.01 -17.59
N ILE A 83 -8.33 -2.55 -17.77
CA ILE A 83 -7.18 -1.75 -18.22
C ILE A 83 -7.47 -1.13 -19.58
N LYS A 84 -7.97 -1.91 -20.55
CA LYS A 84 -8.38 -1.41 -21.88
C LYS A 84 -9.42 -0.29 -21.74
N LEU A 85 -10.44 -0.50 -20.90
CA LEU A 85 -11.48 0.50 -20.66
C LEU A 85 -10.93 1.80 -20.06
N THR A 86 -9.94 1.73 -19.17
CA THR A 86 -9.29 2.91 -18.57
C THR A 86 -8.29 3.62 -19.48
N GLN A 87 -8.02 3.11 -20.69
CA GLN A 87 -7.23 3.85 -21.68
C GLN A 87 -7.98 5.12 -22.12
N ASP A 88 -9.30 5.06 -22.16
CA ASP A 88 -10.15 6.23 -22.35
C ASP A 88 -10.07 7.19 -21.14
N PRO A 89 -9.73 8.48 -21.35
CA PRO A 89 -9.57 9.45 -20.26
C PRO A 89 -10.85 9.69 -19.45
N ASP A 90 -12.01 9.67 -20.11
CA ASP A 90 -13.30 9.95 -19.47
C ASP A 90 -13.70 8.81 -18.54
N MET A 91 -13.61 7.57 -19.02
CA MET A 91 -13.82 6.38 -18.20
C MET A 91 -12.84 6.30 -17.03
N ARG A 92 -11.56 6.64 -17.25
CA ARG A 92 -10.55 6.70 -16.17
C ARG A 92 -10.94 7.71 -15.10
N GLN A 93 -11.43 8.89 -15.48
CA GLN A 93 -11.82 9.92 -14.51
C GLN A 93 -13.10 9.55 -13.76
N ALA A 94 -14.07 8.93 -14.43
CA ALA A 94 -15.29 8.42 -13.80
C ALA A 94 -14.96 7.36 -12.73
N ILE A 95 -14.11 6.39 -13.07
CA ILE A 95 -13.64 5.36 -12.12
C ILE A 95 -12.95 5.98 -10.92
N ARG A 96 -12.04 6.95 -11.13
CA ARG A 96 -11.34 7.66 -10.03
C ARG A 96 -12.30 8.38 -9.08
N LYS A 97 -13.34 9.01 -9.61
CA LYS A 97 -14.37 9.68 -8.78
C LYS A 97 -15.14 8.69 -7.90
N MET A 98 -15.41 7.49 -8.40
CA MET A 98 -16.17 6.46 -7.68
C MET A 98 -15.30 5.57 -6.77
N LEU A 99 -14.00 5.47 -7.04
CA LEU A 99 -13.07 4.55 -6.37
C LEU A 99 -13.13 4.66 -4.84
N LYS A 100 -13.00 5.88 -4.31
CA LYS A 100 -13.03 6.10 -2.85
C LYS A 100 -14.34 5.59 -2.22
N LYS A 101 -15.47 5.82 -2.89
CA LYS A 101 -16.78 5.41 -2.39
C LYS A 101 -16.91 3.89 -2.39
N GLU A 102 -16.55 3.23 -3.49
CA GLU A 102 -16.68 1.78 -3.62
C GLU A 102 -15.67 1.02 -2.74
N MET A 103 -14.44 1.52 -2.57
CA MET A 103 -13.46 0.91 -1.66
C MET A 103 -13.89 0.97 -0.20
N VAL A 104 -14.58 2.03 0.22
CA VAL A 104 -15.01 2.20 1.63
C VAL A 104 -16.31 1.44 1.91
N LYS A 105 -17.18 1.27 0.91
CA LYS A 105 -18.48 0.60 1.03
C LYS A 105 -18.46 -0.76 1.78
N PRO A 106 -17.57 -1.72 1.48
CA PRO A 106 -17.56 -3.00 2.20
C PRO A 106 -17.15 -2.85 3.68
N HIS A 107 -16.38 -1.82 4.02
CA HIS A 107 -15.90 -1.60 5.39
C HIS A 107 -16.91 -0.85 6.26
N LYS A 108 -17.81 -0.03 5.68
CA LYS A 108 -18.83 0.71 6.43
C LYS A 108 -19.68 -0.19 7.33
N GLY A 109 -20.19 -1.29 6.78
CA GLY A 109 -21.03 -2.22 7.55
C GLY A 109 -20.32 -2.94 8.71
N ILE A 110 -18.97 -2.94 8.73
CA ILE A 110 -18.19 -3.45 9.87
C ILE A 110 -18.04 -2.36 10.93
N VAL A 111 -17.75 -1.13 10.52
CA VAL A 111 -17.63 0.03 11.41
C VAL A 111 -18.97 0.32 12.10
N ASP A 112 -20.06 0.37 11.34
CA ASP A 112 -21.40 0.64 11.88
C ASP A 112 -21.80 -0.40 12.95
N LYS A 113 -21.41 -1.66 12.76
CA LYS A 113 -21.64 -2.73 13.75
C LYS A 113 -20.77 -2.59 14.99
N ALA A 114 -19.52 -2.17 14.84
CA ALA A 114 -18.61 -1.93 15.95
C ALA A 114 -19.07 -0.73 16.80
N ASP A 115 -19.57 0.32 16.14
CA ASP A 115 -20.13 1.50 16.82
C ASP A 115 -21.38 1.12 17.63
N THR A 116 -22.30 0.31 17.08
CA THR A 116 -23.48 -0.17 17.82
C THR A 116 -23.18 -1.16 18.96
N ALA A 117 -21.98 -1.75 19.00
CA ALA A 117 -21.56 -2.67 20.06
C ALA A 117 -20.79 -1.95 21.19
N SER A 118 -20.50 -0.65 21.01
CA SER A 118 -19.81 0.20 21.97
C SER A 118 -20.76 1.08 22.80
N GLU A 119 -22.06 1.03 22.49
CA GLU A 119 -23.18 1.62 23.25
C GLU A 119 -23.92 0.55 24.07
#